data_AF-A0A0G1MMJ9-F1
#
_entry.id   AF-A0A0G1MMJ9-F1
#
_cell.length_a   1.000
_cell.length_b   1.000
_cell.length_c   1.000
_cell.angle_alpha   90.00
_cell.angle_beta   90.00
_cell.angle_gamma   90.00
#
_symmetry.space_group_name_H-M   'P 1'
#
loop_
_entity.id
_entity.type
_entity.pdbx_description
1 polymer ?
#
loop_
_entity_poly.entity_id
_entity_poly.type
_entity_poly.pdbx_seq_one_letter_code
_entity_poly.pdbx_strand_id
1 'polypeptide(L)'
;PTTKFTRKLLTPITSLDFFIKKTIPTNSNIGSLGDSLAQAFQPQRLLDTNTNKPAADIASLGEGSLRYIGGLFFGVIFTILGTITIFGIGAMLFVRYITLAILLVLVPLAYLSKVLPGLDDYTKKWWGHFFNWLLFGPAATFFLYITVITIIKKSQVVTNLTANSVPLNEILGRTGTTAQLGDMILSLGLMMASLIVAKQLGIYGSDTFLGAAKTFAEGYLSEGESYDPSKELGDLTLKMAEKIVVADHRTLEGEVVGSYVHSNQKIGAIVALQGGDEEMARDIAMHITAMKPMVLSPDEVDGAKVEKEREIWMDQLKKEGKPEAIVLKIMEGKEKKFREENALLKQPFVKNPDQTIEQLLNGVQIKGFMRLGN
;
A
#
# COMPACT_ATOMS: atom_id res chain seq x y z
N PRO A 1 20.17 -10.46 -57.76
CA PRO A 1 19.08 -10.46 -56.75
C PRO A 1 19.41 -11.48 -55.64
N THR A 2 19.83 -11.11 -54.44
CA THR A 2 19.11 -10.30 -53.45
C THR A 2 20.05 -9.87 -52.31
N THR A 3 20.16 -8.55 -52.14
CA THR A 3 20.22 -7.76 -50.90
C THR A 3 20.95 -8.28 -49.64
N LYS A 4 22.07 -7.59 -49.35
CA LYS A 4 22.67 -7.40 -48.01
C LYS A 4 21.64 -6.91 -46.98
N PHE A 5 21.35 -7.72 -45.97
CA PHE A 5 20.75 -7.24 -44.72
C PHE A 5 21.88 -6.76 -43.79
N THR A 6 22.13 -5.45 -43.81
CA THR A 6 22.99 -4.80 -42.83
C THR A 6 22.26 -4.75 -41.50
N ARG A 7 22.91 -5.34 -40.49
CA ARG A 7 22.52 -5.36 -39.08
C ARG A 7 22.45 -3.91 -38.57
N LYS A 8 21.24 -3.34 -38.54
CA LYS A 8 20.98 -2.09 -37.81
C LYS A 8 20.97 -2.46 -36.33
N LEU A 9 22.14 -2.42 -35.70
CA LEU A 9 22.26 -2.45 -34.25
C LEU A 9 21.32 -1.37 -33.69
N LEU A 10 20.25 -1.82 -33.06
CA LEU A 10 19.41 -0.99 -32.21
C LEU A 10 20.36 -0.42 -31.15
N THR A 11 20.71 0.85 -31.28
CA THR A 11 21.18 1.62 -30.13
C THR A 11 20.11 1.49 -29.05
N PRO A 12 20.48 1.32 -27.77
CA PRO A 12 19.50 1.31 -26.70
C PRO A 12 18.90 2.72 -26.63
N ILE A 13 17.82 2.95 -27.38
CA ILE A 13 16.96 4.10 -27.15
C ILE A 13 16.38 3.83 -25.77
N THR A 14 16.87 4.56 -24.78
CA THR A 14 16.25 4.52 -23.45
C THR A 14 14.77 4.86 -23.64
N SER A 15 13.88 4.23 -22.88
CA SER A 15 12.43 4.53 -22.97
C SER A 15 12.19 6.04 -22.88
N LEU A 16 13.01 6.73 -22.10
CA LEU A 16 13.02 8.18 -21.93
C LEU A 16 13.31 8.95 -23.24
N ASP A 17 14.31 8.55 -24.03
CA ASP A 17 14.61 9.20 -25.33
C ASP A 17 13.47 9.06 -26.34
N PHE A 18 12.79 7.90 -26.34
CA PHE A 18 11.62 7.69 -27.18
C PHE A 18 10.49 8.65 -26.83
N PHE A 19 10.18 8.81 -25.54
CA PHE A 19 9.12 9.70 -25.07
C PHE A 19 9.49 11.18 -25.26
N ILE A 20 10.74 11.56 -24.99
CA ILE A 20 11.23 12.93 -25.18
C ILE A 20 11.13 13.33 -26.66
N LYS A 21 11.62 12.48 -27.57
CA LYS A 21 11.64 12.77 -29.01
C LYS A 21 10.23 12.86 -29.63
N LYS A 22 9.24 12.19 -29.03
CA LYS A 22 7.84 12.22 -29.49
C LYS A 22 7.05 13.42 -28.95
N THR A 23 7.57 14.12 -27.96
CA THR A 23 6.85 15.18 -27.24
C THR A 23 7.39 16.59 -27.46
N ILE A 24 8.65 16.70 -27.90
CA ILE A 24 9.26 17.97 -28.32
C ILE A 24 8.65 18.39 -29.67
N PRO A 25 7.98 19.56 -29.77
CA PRO A 25 7.53 20.09 -31.05
C PRO A 25 8.72 20.24 -32.00
N THR A 26 8.55 19.86 -33.28
CA THR A 26 9.60 19.89 -34.32
C THR A 26 10.30 21.23 -34.52
N ASN A 27 9.78 22.31 -33.93
CA ASN A 27 10.29 23.69 -34.02
C ASN A 27 10.82 24.25 -32.68
N SER A 28 11.11 23.41 -31.68
CA SER A 28 11.68 23.86 -30.40
C SER A 28 13.20 23.59 -30.34
N ASN A 29 13.99 24.59 -29.93
CA ASN A 29 15.47 24.53 -29.81
C ASN A 29 15.95 23.66 -28.62
N ILE A 30 15.17 22.67 -28.22
CA ILE A 30 15.41 21.86 -27.04
C ILE A 30 15.94 20.51 -27.52
N GLY A 31 17.26 20.37 -27.57
CA GLY A 31 17.93 19.19 -28.14
C GLY A 31 18.04 18.01 -27.18
N SER A 32 17.96 18.26 -25.87
CA SER A 32 18.15 17.24 -24.83
C SER A 32 17.35 17.52 -23.55
N LEU A 33 17.21 16.50 -22.70
CA LEU A 33 16.67 16.65 -21.34
C LEU A 33 17.43 17.72 -20.53
N GLY A 34 18.74 17.80 -20.72
CA GLY A 34 19.59 18.80 -20.07
C GLY A 34 19.19 20.22 -20.45
N ASP A 35 18.89 20.47 -21.71
CA ASP A 35 18.47 21.79 -22.20
C ASP A 35 17.09 22.18 -21.65
N SER A 36 16.14 21.23 -21.58
CA SER A 36 14.81 21.44 -20.99
C SER A 36 14.89 21.84 -19.52
N LEU A 37 15.72 21.12 -18.75
CA LEU A 37 15.90 21.36 -17.32
C LEU A 37 16.70 22.64 -17.07
N ALA A 38 17.76 22.90 -17.86
CA ALA A 38 18.49 24.15 -17.79
C ALA A 38 17.58 25.35 -18.07
N GLN A 39 16.65 25.22 -19.03
CA GLN A 39 15.67 26.26 -19.35
C GLN A 39 14.65 26.51 -18.22
N ALA A 40 14.30 25.48 -17.45
CA ALA A 40 13.38 25.57 -16.32
C ALA A 40 13.94 26.37 -15.15
N PHE A 41 15.26 26.33 -14.96
CA PHE A 41 15.95 26.93 -13.82
C PHE A 41 16.79 28.15 -14.19
N GLN A 42 16.53 28.83 -15.32
CA GLN A 42 17.30 30.02 -15.74
C GLN A 42 16.97 31.23 -14.84
N PRO A 43 17.85 31.64 -13.91
CA PRO A 43 17.59 32.76 -13.03
C PRO A 43 17.60 34.10 -13.80
N GLN A 44 18.32 34.17 -14.93
CA GLN A 44 18.32 35.32 -15.82
C GLN A 44 16.91 35.75 -16.27
N ARG A 45 15.97 34.81 -16.40
CA ARG A 45 14.59 35.15 -16.80
C ARG A 45 13.84 35.95 -15.74
N LEU A 46 14.18 35.76 -14.47
CA LEU A 46 13.64 36.55 -13.35
C LEU A 46 14.19 37.99 -13.33
N LEU A 47 15.25 38.24 -14.11
CA LEU A 47 15.92 39.54 -14.24
C LEU A 47 15.46 40.32 -15.48
N ASP A 48 14.72 39.70 -16.39
CA ASP A 48 14.17 40.35 -17.58
C ASP A 48 13.06 41.32 -17.17
N THR A 49 13.47 42.53 -16.77
CA THR A 49 12.57 43.66 -16.56
C THR A 49 12.19 44.23 -17.92
N ASN A 50 11.31 43.56 -18.65
CA ASN A 50 10.77 44.08 -19.90
C ASN A 50 9.78 45.22 -19.59
N THR A 51 10.29 46.31 -19.00
CA THR A 51 9.57 47.53 -18.72
C THR A 51 9.94 48.52 -19.80
N ASN A 52 9.10 48.66 -20.83
CA ASN A 52 9.10 49.80 -21.76
C ASN A 52 8.67 51.10 -21.02
N LYS A 53 9.18 51.36 -19.81
CA LYS A 53 8.93 52.58 -19.05
C LYS A 53 10.22 53.40 -19.00
N PRO A 54 10.18 54.69 -19.42
CA PRO A 54 11.36 55.54 -19.39
C PRO A 54 11.84 55.73 -17.95
N ALA A 55 13.15 55.72 -17.78
CA ALA A 55 13.84 55.87 -16.51
C ALA A 55 13.68 57.29 -15.96
N ALA A 56 12.68 57.53 -15.11
CA ALA A 56 12.62 58.72 -14.27
C ALA A 56 11.53 58.57 -13.18
N ASP A 57 11.82 57.81 -12.12
CA ASP A 57 11.21 58.11 -10.83
C ASP A 57 12.09 57.57 -9.70
N ILE A 58 12.47 58.40 -8.73
CA ILE A 58 13.44 58.01 -7.68
C ILE A 58 12.82 56.96 -6.73
N ALA A 59 11.48 56.86 -6.66
CA ALA A 59 10.75 55.76 -6.02
C ALA A 59 10.90 54.42 -6.77
N SER A 60 11.10 54.46 -8.09
CA SER A 60 11.29 53.26 -8.93
C SER A 60 12.67 52.60 -8.75
N LEU A 61 13.64 53.32 -8.16
CA LEU A 61 14.94 52.76 -7.78
C LEU A 61 14.77 51.76 -6.63
N GLY A 62 13.93 52.06 -5.63
CA GLY A 62 13.68 51.15 -4.51
C GLY A 62 12.94 49.88 -4.93
N GLU A 63 11.82 50.03 -5.64
CA GLU A 63 10.98 48.88 -6.05
C GLU A 63 11.64 48.05 -7.17
N GLY A 64 12.31 48.71 -8.12
CA GLY A 64 13.07 48.05 -9.20
C GLY A 64 14.29 47.29 -8.67
N SER A 65 15.04 47.88 -7.73
CA SER A 65 16.16 47.19 -7.08
C SER A 65 15.69 46.04 -6.18
N LEU A 66 14.62 46.20 -5.41
CA LEU A 66 14.05 45.11 -4.62
C LEU A 66 13.54 43.95 -5.49
N ARG A 67 12.91 44.24 -6.63
CA ARG A 67 12.50 43.20 -7.59
C ARG A 67 13.69 42.48 -8.21
N TYR A 68 14.74 43.21 -8.59
CA TYR A 68 15.96 42.63 -9.14
C TYR A 68 16.71 41.77 -8.11
N ILE A 69 16.86 42.27 -6.88
CA ILE A 69 17.49 41.55 -5.77
C ILE A 69 16.66 40.30 -5.40
N GLY A 70 15.32 40.44 -5.32
CA GLY A 70 14.42 39.32 -5.06
C GLY A 70 14.46 38.26 -6.17
N GLY A 71 14.45 38.68 -7.44
CA GLY A 71 14.58 37.79 -8.60
C GLY A 71 15.92 37.03 -8.61
N LEU A 72 17.04 37.71 -8.30
CA LEU A 72 18.34 37.06 -8.12
C LEU A 72 18.34 36.06 -6.96
N PHE A 73 17.80 36.46 -5.81
CA PHE A 73 17.74 35.64 -4.60
C PHE A 73 16.96 34.34 -4.84
N PHE A 74 15.72 34.46 -5.34
CA PHE A 74 14.89 33.29 -5.64
C PHE A 74 15.47 32.48 -6.79
N GLY A 75 15.97 33.13 -7.85
CA GLY A 75 16.62 32.45 -8.97
C GLY A 75 17.75 31.54 -8.49
N VAL A 76 18.69 32.07 -7.71
CA VAL A 76 19.80 31.30 -7.15
C VAL A 76 19.30 30.14 -6.28
N ILE A 77 18.34 30.38 -5.39
CA ILE A 77 17.79 29.35 -4.51
C ILE A 77 17.14 28.21 -5.31
N PHE A 78 16.25 28.53 -6.25
CA PHE A 78 15.55 27.50 -7.02
C PHE A 78 16.49 26.76 -7.98
N THR A 79 17.51 27.40 -8.54
CA THR A 79 18.54 26.70 -9.31
C THR A 79 19.32 25.72 -8.43
N ILE A 80 19.68 26.10 -7.20
CA ILE A 80 20.35 25.20 -6.25
C ILE A 80 19.43 24.02 -5.89
N LEU A 81 18.17 24.30 -5.51
CA LEU A 81 17.20 23.26 -5.16
C LEU A 81 16.90 22.32 -6.34
N GLY A 82 16.73 22.87 -7.54
CA GLY A 82 16.58 22.11 -8.77
C GLY A 82 17.78 21.20 -9.03
N THR A 83 19.00 21.72 -8.90
CA THR A 83 20.24 20.95 -9.04
C THR A 83 20.33 19.82 -8.04
N ILE A 84 20.07 20.08 -6.74
CA ILE A 84 20.06 19.07 -5.69
C ILE A 84 19.01 17.99 -5.99
N THR A 85 17.84 18.38 -6.49
CA THR A 85 16.75 17.45 -6.79
C THR A 85 17.11 16.56 -7.98
N ILE A 86 17.68 17.10 -9.07
CA ILE A 86 18.15 16.32 -10.22
C ILE A 86 19.26 15.36 -9.79
N PHE A 87 20.23 15.84 -9.01
CA PHE A 87 21.29 15.00 -8.48
C PHE A 87 20.73 13.88 -7.59
N GLY A 88 19.78 14.20 -6.71
CA GLY A 88 19.09 13.22 -5.87
C GLY A 88 18.36 12.16 -6.68
N ILE A 89 17.63 12.54 -7.73
CA ILE A 89 16.97 11.59 -8.66
C ILE A 89 18.02 10.70 -9.34
N GLY A 90 19.11 11.29 -9.85
CA GLY A 90 20.20 10.55 -10.49
C GLY A 90 20.87 9.55 -9.56
N ALA A 91 21.22 9.97 -8.34
CA ALA A 91 21.79 9.11 -7.31
C ALA A 91 20.83 7.96 -6.94
N MET A 92 19.55 8.25 -6.79
CA MET A 92 18.53 7.23 -6.50
C MET A 92 18.37 6.23 -7.66
N LEU A 93 18.43 6.67 -8.92
CA LEU A 93 18.43 5.77 -10.08
C LEU A 93 19.69 4.90 -10.16
N PHE A 94 20.84 5.42 -9.72
CA PHE A 94 22.08 4.65 -9.61
C PHE A 94 22.00 3.59 -8.50
N VAL A 95 21.55 3.98 -7.30
CA VAL A 95 21.30 3.03 -6.19
C VAL A 95 20.29 1.96 -6.61
N ARG A 96 19.24 2.33 -7.34
CA ARG A 96 18.28 1.39 -7.92
C ARG A 96 18.96 0.36 -8.81
N TYR A 97 19.83 0.80 -9.71
CA TYR A 97 20.52 -0.10 -10.63
C TYR A 97 21.33 -1.16 -9.87
N ILE A 98 22.13 -0.72 -8.89
CA ILE A 98 22.93 -1.63 -8.05
C ILE A 98 22.00 -2.58 -7.26
N THR A 99 20.97 -2.03 -6.63
CA THR A 99 20.07 -2.81 -5.77
C THR A 99 19.31 -3.86 -6.57
N LEU A 100 18.78 -3.51 -7.75
CA LEU A 100 18.12 -4.47 -8.63
C LEU A 100 19.10 -5.53 -9.16
N ALA A 101 20.35 -5.17 -9.44
CA ALA A 101 21.35 -6.16 -9.84
C ALA A 101 21.58 -7.20 -8.74
N ILE A 102 21.73 -6.76 -7.48
CA ILE A 102 21.87 -7.66 -6.33
C ILE A 102 20.62 -8.50 -6.14
N LEU A 103 19.43 -7.88 -6.13
CA LEU A 103 18.18 -8.59 -5.92
C LEU A 103 17.93 -9.61 -7.03
N LEU A 104 18.16 -9.28 -8.30
CA LEU A 104 17.99 -10.21 -9.41
C LEU A 104 18.87 -11.47 -9.27
N VAL A 105 20.10 -11.32 -8.78
CA VAL A 105 20.98 -12.47 -8.48
C VAL A 105 20.41 -13.32 -7.34
N LEU A 106 19.78 -12.69 -6.35
CA LEU A 106 19.19 -13.36 -5.18
C LEU A 106 17.77 -13.90 -5.41
N VAL A 107 17.14 -13.66 -6.57
CA VAL A 107 15.78 -14.13 -6.90
C VAL A 107 15.58 -15.63 -6.62
N PRO A 108 16.50 -16.55 -7.01
CA PRO A 108 16.32 -17.97 -6.74
C PRO A 108 16.22 -18.30 -5.25
N LEU A 109 16.98 -17.58 -4.40
CA LEU A 109 16.93 -17.74 -2.95
C LEU A 109 15.61 -17.22 -2.37
N ALA A 110 15.04 -16.16 -2.94
CA ALA A 110 13.73 -15.64 -2.55
C ALA A 110 12.58 -16.59 -2.89
N TYR A 111 12.72 -17.42 -3.92
CA TYR A 111 11.78 -18.51 -4.19
C TYR A 111 11.97 -19.69 -3.23
N LEU A 112 13.22 -20.02 -2.90
CA LEU A 112 13.55 -21.08 -1.94
C LEU A 112 13.00 -20.78 -0.53
N SER A 113 13.07 -19.51 -0.10
CA SER A 113 12.56 -19.08 1.20
C SER A 113 11.04 -19.19 1.33
N LYS A 114 10.30 -19.30 0.22
CA LYS A 114 8.85 -19.56 0.23
C LYS A 114 8.49 -21.01 0.55
N VAL A 115 9.42 -21.95 0.31
CA VAL A 115 9.19 -23.39 0.51
C VAL A 115 9.55 -23.82 1.92
N LEU A 116 10.47 -23.10 2.58
CA LEU A 116 10.96 -23.44 3.92
C LEU A 116 10.05 -22.82 5.01
N PRO A 117 9.56 -23.61 5.97
CA PRO A 117 8.75 -23.10 7.07
C PRO A 117 9.56 -22.12 7.95
N GLY A 118 8.96 -21.00 8.34
CA GLY A 118 9.58 -19.99 9.21
C GLY A 118 10.35 -18.87 8.49
N LEU A 119 10.41 -18.87 7.15
CA LEU A 119 11.06 -17.81 6.34
C LEU A 119 10.08 -16.89 5.61
N ASP A 120 8.79 -16.93 5.96
CA ASP A 120 7.74 -16.13 5.34
C ASP A 120 8.01 -14.63 5.44
N ASP A 121 8.51 -14.16 6.58
CA ASP A 121 8.77 -12.73 6.82
C ASP A 121 9.93 -12.21 5.97
N TYR A 122 10.98 -13.00 5.78
CA TYR A 122 12.10 -12.65 4.91
C TYR A 122 11.67 -12.62 3.44
N THR A 123 10.82 -13.56 3.05
CA THR A 123 10.22 -13.61 1.71
C THR A 123 9.40 -12.34 1.45
N LYS A 124 8.50 -11.96 2.38
CA LYS A 124 7.69 -10.73 2.27
C LYS A 124 8.57 -9.48 2.14
N LYS A 125 9.58 -9.34 3.02
CA LYS A 125 10.52 -8.20 2.97
C LYS A 125 11.26 -8.14 1.64
N TRP A 126 11.79 -9.27 1.16
CA TRP A 126 12.53 -9.33 -0.09
C TRP A 126 11.68 -8.89 -1.28
N TRP A 127 10.46 -9.44 -1.41
CA TRP A 127 9.56 -9.08 -2.50
C TRP A 127 9.14 -7.61 -2.42
N GLY A 128 8.89 -7.10 -1.21
CA GLY A 128 8.68 -5.66 -0.98
C GLY A 128 9.84 -4.85 -1.53
N HIS A 129 11.06 -5.06 -1.03
CA HIS A 129 12.25 -4.34 -1.52
C HIS A 129 12.43 -4.43 -3.04
N PHE A 130 12.21 -5.60 -3.64
CA PHE A 130 12.27 -5.79 -5.09
C PHE A 130 11.27 -4.93 -5.84
N PHE A 131 9.98 -4.97 -5.46
CA PHE A 131 8.94 -4.18 -6.13
C PHE A 131 9.12 -2.67 -5.92
N ASN A 132 9.58 -2.23 -4.75
CA ASN A 132 9.89 -0.83 -4.48
C ASN A 132 10.89 -0.28 -5.50
N TRP A 133 12.02 -0.98 -5.66
CA TRP A 133 13.06 -0.55 -6.57
C TRP A 133 12.69 -0.76 -8.04
N LEU A 134 11.89 -1.78 -8.34
CA LEU A 134 11.39 -2.02 -9.69
C LEU A 134 10.51 -0.86 -10.16
N LEU A 135 9.50 -0.49 -9.36
CA LEU A 135 8.51 0.56 -9.66
C LEU A 135 9.06 1.97 -9.54
N PHE A 136 10.09 2.20 -8.72
CA PHE A 136 10.75 3.51 -8.56
C PHE A 136 11.15 4.09 -9.92
N GLY A 137 11.79 3.29 -10.78
CA GLY A 137 12.33 3.77 -12.06
C GLY A 137 11.24 4.36 -12.97
N PRO A 138 10.23 3.56 -13.37
CA PRO A 138 9.10 4.05 -14.16
C PRO A 138 8.40 5.26 -13.54
N ALA A 139 8.13 5.23 -12.23
CA ALA A 139 7.48 6.35 -11.53
C ALA A 139 8.33 7.63 -11.57
N ALA A 140 9.61 7.56 -11.22
CA ALA A 140 10.52 8.70 -11.25
C ALA A 140 10.63 9.30 -12.66
N THR A 141 10.75 8.44 -13.69
CA THR A 141 10.79 8.90 -15.08
C THR A 141 9.49 9.54 -15.55
N PHE A 142 8.34 9.05 -15.08
CA PHE A 142 7.03 9.61 -15.41
C PHE A 142 6.85 11.02 -14.86
N PHE A 143 7.20 11.26 -13.60
CA PHE A 143 7.12 12.60 -13.00
C PHE A 143 8.15 13.58 -13.58
N LEU A 144 9.37 13.10 -13.85
CA LEU A 144 10.37 13.88 -14.57
C LEU A 144 9.88 14.25 -15.97
N TYR A 145 9.20 13.34 -16.66
CA TYR A 145 8.58 13.59 -17.95
C TYR A 145 7.44 14.62 -17.89
N ILE A 146 6.52 14.52 -16.92
CA ILE A 146 5.46 15.54 -16.72
C ILE A 146 6.07 16.90 -16.41
N THR A 147 7.12 16.94 -15.59
CA THR A 147 7.84 18.19 -15.30
C THR A 147 8.35 18.82 -16.58
N VAL A 148 9.09 18.07 -17.40
CA VAL A 148 9.63 18.53 -18.68
C VAL A 148 8.52 19.02 -19.62
N ILE A 149 7.40 18.30 -19.73
CA ILE A 149 6.26 18.73 -20.55
C ILE A 149 5.64 20.02 -20.03
N THR A 150 5.50 20.15 -18.71
CA THR A 150 4.93 21.34 -18.06
C THR A 150 5.80 22.57 -18.36
N ILE A 151 7.13 22.42 -18.35
CA ILE A 151 8.09 23.45 -18.73
C ILE A 151 7.98 23.81 -20.22
N ILE A 152 7.99 22.80 -21.10
CA ILE A 152 8.03 23.01 -22.56
C ILE A 152 6.75 23.65 -23.09
N LYS A 153 5.57 23.24 -22.58
CA LYS A 153 4.28 23.65 -23.16
C LYS A 153 3.85 25.09 -22.83
N LYS A 154 4.63 25.84 -22.04
CA LYS A 154 4.33 27.19 -21.53
C LYS A 154 3.00 27.30 -20.75
N SER A 155 3.09 27.99 -19.63
CA SER A 155 2.16 28.04 -18.51
C SER A 155 0.81 28.74 -18.76
N GLN A 156 -0.24 27.96 -19.05
CA GLN A 156 -1.61 28.36 -18.68
C GLN A 156 -2.03 27.82 -17.31
N VAL A 157 -1.36 26.80 -16.78
CA VAL A 157 -1.74 26.14 -15.52
C VAL A 157 -1.47 27.05 -14.32
N VAL A 158 -0.29 27.66 -14.20
CA VAL A 158 0.02 28.58 -13.10
C VAL A 158 -0.78 29.88 -13.21
N THR A 159 -0.95 30.39 -14.44
CA THR A 159 -1.80 31.54 -14.73
C THR A 159 -3.25 31.32 -14.26
N ASN A 160 -3.78 30.10 -14.38
CA ASN A 160 -5.13 29.75 -13.92
C ASN A 160 -5.21 29.44 -12.41
N LEU A 161 -4.16 28.90 -11.79
CA LEU A 161 -4.11 28.59 -10.34
C LEU A 161 -3.89 29.83 -9.46
N THR A 162 -3.09 30.78 -9.93
CA THR A 162 -2.77 32.03 -9.21
C THR A 162 -3.83 33.12 -9.37
N ALA A 163 -4.79 32.94 -10.27
CA ALA A 163 -5.92 33.86 -10.44
C ALA A 163 -6.80 33.97 -9.18
N ASN A 164 -6.75 32.99 -8.25
CA ASN A 164 -7.72 32.86 -7.16
C ASN A 164 -7.13 32.68 -5.74
N SER A 165 -5.81 32.75 -5.51
CA SER A 165 -5.27 32.58 -4.14
C SER A 165 -4.05 33.47 -3.81
N VAL A 166 -4.19 34.25 -2.73
CA VAL A 166 -3.23 35.13 -2.03
C VAL A 166 -2.74 36.35 -2.84
N PRO A 167 -2.72 37.59 -2.26
CA PRO A 167 -2.20 38.78 -2.93
C PRO A 167 -0.66 38.79 -2.95
N LEU A 168 -0.05 37.70 -3.41
CA LEU A 168 1.38 37.62 -3.73
C LEU A 168 1.73 38.55 -4.91
N ASN A 169 0.70 38.94 -5.68
CA ASN A 169 0.73 39.92 -6.76
C ASN A 169 1.10 41.34 -6.29
N GLU A 170 0.77 41.72 -5.05
CA GLU A 170 1.06 43.06 -4.52
C GLU A 170 2.49 43.18 -3.96
N ILE A 171 3.08 42.08 -3.48
CA ILE A 171 4.44 42.06 -2.93
C ILE A 171 5.51 41.89 -4.03
N LEU A 172 5.16 41.26 -5.17
CA LEU A 172 6.13 40.88 -6.20
C LEU A 172 6.06 41.67 -7.52
N GLY A 173 5.08 42.58 -7.67
CA GLY A 173 4.95 43.47 -8.82
C GLY A 173 4.52 42.77 -10.12
N ARG A 174 3.58 43.39 -10.84
CA ARG A 174 2.87 42.82 -12.02
C ARG A 174 3.75 42.12 -13.09
N THR A 175 3.25 40.95 -13.48
CA THR A 175 3.13 40.34 -14.84
C THR A 175 4.30 39.61 -15.51
N GLY A 176 5.49 39.53 -14.93
CA GLY A 176 6.59 38.72 -15.51
C GLY A 176 7.21 37.71 -14.54
N THR A 177 7.49 38.17 -13.32
CA THR A 177 8.27 37.45 -12.31
C THR A 177 7.44 36.44 -11.52
N THR A 178 6.14 36.69 -11.26
CA THR A 178 5.27 35.78 -10.49
C THR A 178 4.90 34.49 -11.23
N ALA A 179 4.60 34.59 -12.54
CA ALA A 179 4.32 33.42 -13.37
C ALA A 179 5.55 32.51 -13.50
N GLN A 180 6.74 33.12 -13.67
CA GLN A 180 8.00 32.39 -13.75
C GLN A 180 8.36 31.70 -12.43
N LEU A 181 8.21 32.39 -11.28
CA LEU A 181 8.41 31.77 -9.97
C LEU A 181 7.43 30.63 -9.73
N GLY A 182 6.16 30.78 -10.12
CA GLY A 182 5.17 29.71 -10.03
C GLY A 182 5.51 28.50 -10.90
N ASP A 183 6.06 28.70 -12.10
CA ASP A 183 6.54 27.61 -12.96
C ASP A 183 7.74 26.88 -12.34
N MET A 184 8.67 27.60 -11.69
CA MET A 184 9.80 27.01 -10.97
C MET A 184 9.34 26.23 -9.73
N ILE A 185 8.39 26.77 -8.95
CA ILE A 185 7.80 26.09 -7.80
C ILE A 185 7.07 24.82 -8.22
N LEU A 186 6.24 24.90 -9.26
CA LEU A 186 5.50 23.76 -9.79
C LEU A 186 6.46 22.68 -10.31
N SER A 187 7.50 23.08 -11.05
CA SER A 187 8.52 22.15 -11.57
C SER A 187 9.28 21.46 -10.44
N LEU A 188 9.74 22.23 -9.44
CA LEU A 188 10.41 21.68 -8.27
C LEU A 188 9.48 20.76 -7.47
N GLY A 189 8.21 21.15 -7.30
CA GLY A 189 7.17 20.36 -6.64
C GLY A 189 6.91 19.03 -7.34
N LEU A 190 6.80 19.02 -8.67
CA LEU A 190 6.62 17.80 -9.48
C LEU A 190 7.86 16.89 -9.44
N MET A 191 9.07 17.46 -9.39
CA MET A 191 10.31 16.68 -9.25
C MET A 191 10.45 16.08 -7.85
N MET A 192 10.10 16.84 -6.80
CA MET A 192 10.02 16.34 -5.43
C MET A 192 8.93 15.27 -5.29
N ALA A 193 7.80 15.43 -5.97
CA ALA A 193 6.76 14.41 -6.04
C ALA A 193 7.29 13.10 -6.64
N SER A 194 8.22 13.15 -7.60
CA SER A 194 8.90 11.95 -8.12
C SER A 194 9.60 11.15 -7.02
N LEU A 195 10.24 11.83 -6.06
CA LEU A 195 10.97 11.20 -4.96
C LEU A 195 10.01 10.68 -3.88
N ILE A 196 8.94 11.43 -3.61
CA ILE A 196 7.93 11.08 -2.61
C ILE A 196 7.08 9.89 -3.08
N VAL A 197 6.51 9.98 -4.28
CA VAL A 197 5.63 8.93 -4.84
C VAL A 197 6.42 7.64 -5.02
N ALA A 198 7.68 7.72 -5.44
CA ALA A 198 8.49 6.53 -5.62
C ALA A 198 8.89 5.84 -4.30
N LYS A 199 8.91 6.57 -3.16
CA LYS A 199 9.05 5.99 -1.82
C LYS A 199 7.75 5.32 -1.35
N GLN A 200 6.59 5.81 -1.81
CA GLN A 200 5.28 5.31 -1.42
C GLN A 200 4.80 4.12 -2.26
N LEU A 201 5.11 4.05 -3.55
CA LEU A 201 4.63 2.96 -4.42
C LEU A 201 5.20 1.57 -4.12
N GLY A 202 6.14 1.47 -3.18
CA GLY A 202 6.73 0.21 -2.77
C GLY A 202 6.19 -0.39 -1.47
N ILE A 203 5.90 0.45 -0.48
CA ILE A 203 5.57 0.00 0.88
C ILE A 203 4.04 -0.17 1.06
N TYR A 204 3.25 0.30 0.10
CA TYR A 204 1.82 0.54 0.31
C TYR A 204 0.98 -0.63 -0.17
N GLY A 205 0.61 -1.46 0.80
CA GLY A 205 -0.46 -2.44 0.64
C GLY A 205 -0.79 -3.04 2.00
N SER A 206 0.06 -3.95 2.49
CA SER A 206 -0.18 -4.64 3.76
C SER A 206 -0.08 -3.72 4.97
N ASP A 207 0.95 -2.89 5.05
CA ASP A 207 1.25 -2.14 6.28
C ASP A 207 0.24 -1.00 6.49
N THR A 208 -0.18 -0.35 5.40
CA THR A 208 -1.25 0.66 5.43
C THR A 208 -2.59 0.04 5.81
N PHE A 209 -2.91 -1.15 5.27
CA PHE A 209 -4.16 -1.85 5.59
C PHE A 209 -4.17 -2.37 7.03
N LEU A 210 -3.06 -2.96 7.49
CA LEU A 210 -2.88 -3.41 8.87
C LEU A 210 -2.94 -2.24 9.87
N GLY A 211 -2.30 -1.12 9.54
CA GLY A 211 -2.37 0.10 10.34
C GLY A 211 -3.80 0.61 10.47
N ALA A 212 -4.54 0.69 9.37
CA ALA A 212 -5.94 1.11 9.40
C ALA A 212 -6.84 0.11 10.15
N ALA A 213 -6.65 -1.20 9.93
CA ALA A 213 -7.37 -2.24 10.66
C ALA A 213 -7.14 -2.15 12.18
N LYS A 214 -5.91 -1.83 12.60
CA LYS A 214 -5.59 -1.60 14.01
C LYS A 214 -6.32 -0.37 14.56
N THR A 215 -6.32 0.75 13.82
CA THR A 215 -7.08 1.95 14.21
C THR A 215 -8.57 1.66 14.36
N PHE A 216 -9.17 0.90 13.43
CA PHE A 216 -10.57 0.50 13.54
C PHE A 216 -10.82 -0.35 14.79
N ALA A 217 -9.95 -1.35 15.04
CA ALA A 217 -10.08 -2.20 16.21
C ALA A 217 -9.98 -1.41 17.52
N GLU A 218 -9.05 -0.46 17.61
CA GLU A 218 -8.91 0.43 18.78
C GLU A 218 -10.14 1.35 18.96
N GLY A 219 -10.70 1.86 17.85
CA GLY A 219 -11.95 2.63 17.85
C GLY A 219 -13.12 1.81 18.39
N TYR A 220 -13.34 0.60 17.86
CA TYR A 220 -14.39 -0.31 18.33
C TYR A 220 -14.19 -0.74 19.79
N LEU A 221 -12.96 -0.88 20.27
CA LEU A 221 -12.68 -1.21 21.67
C LEU A 221 -12.92 -0.04 22.63
N SER A 222 -12.76 1.21 22.17
CA SER A 222 -12.89 2.39 23.02
C SER A 222 -14.31 2.96 23.05
N GLU A 223 -14.98 2.99 21.90
CA GLU A 223 -16.29 3.63 21.73
C GLU A 223 -17.43 2.61 21.45
N GLY A 224 -17.09 1.33 21.28
CA GLY A 224 -18.07 0.28 20.98
C GLY A 224 -18.81 0.55 19.67
N GLU A 225 -20.12 0.30 19.68
CA GLU A 225 -21.02 0.55 18.54
C GLU A 225 -21.17 2.03 18.16
N SER A 226 -20.68 2.95 19.01
CA SER A 226 -20.72 4.39 18.70
C SER A 226 -19.57 4.84 17.79
N TYR A 227 -18.55 4.00 17.59
CA TYR A 227 -17.43 4.30 16.73
C TYR A 227 -17.85 4.41 15.26
N ASP A 228 -17.59 5.56 14.64
CA ASP A 228 -17.82 5.76 13.20
C ASP A 228 -16.48 5.74 12.42
N PRO A 229 -16.16 4.65 11.69
CA PRO A 229 -14.94 4.56 10.89
C PRO A 229 -15.04 5.30 9.54
N SER A 230 -16.12 6.03 9.24
CA SER A 230 -16.40 6.59 7.92
C SER A 230 -15.28 7.49 7.39
N LYS A 231 -14.69 8.30 8.27
CA LYS A 231 -13.62 9.23 7.93
C LYS A 231 -12.33 8.49 7.57
N GLU A 232 -11.91 7.56 8.42
CA GLU A 232 -10.71 6.75 8.22
C GLU A 232 -10.86 5.81 7.02
N LEU A 233 -12.06 5.25 6.80
CA LEU A 233 -12.38 4.46 5.60
C LEU A 233 -12.34 5.32 4.33
N GLY A 234 -12.80 6.57 4.40
CA GLY A 234 -12.70 7.53 3.30
C GLY A 234 -11.25 7.80 2.93
N ASP A 235 -10.41 8.12 3.92
CA ASP A 235 -8.98 8.33 3.74
C ASP A 235 -8.28 7.09 3.18
N LEU A 236 -8.62 5.90 3.68
CA LEU A 236 -8.04 4.64 3.21
C LEU A 236 -8.48 4.33 1.77
N THR A 237 -9.75 4.52 1.44
CA THR A 237 -10.31 4.36 0.09
C THR A 237 -9.61 5.30 -0.90
N LEU A 238 -9.40 6.56 -0.52
CA LEU A 238 -8.64 7.54 -1.31
C LEU A 238 -7.18 7.12 -1.52
N LYS A 239 -6.52 6.61 -0.47
CA LYS A 239 -5.13 6.16 -0.54
C LYS A 239 -4.96 4.90 -1.38
N MET A 240 -5.91 3.97 -1.32
CA MET A 240 -5.84 2.68 -2.02
C MET A 240 -6.47 2.73 -3.41
N ALA A 241 -7.25 3.77 -3.73
CA ALA A 241 -8.05 3.88 -4.95
C ALA A 241 -9.01 2.69 -5.16
N GLU A 242 -9.42 2.04 -4.07
CA GLU A 242 -10.36 0.91 -4.07
C GLU A 242 -11.46 1.15 -3.03
N LYS A 243 -12.68 0.66 -3.30
CA LYS A 243 -13.77 0.73 -2.33
C LYS A 243 -13.47 -0.22 -1.17
N ILE A 244 -13.20 0.34 0.00
CA ILE A 244 -12.93 -0.43 1.22
C ILE A 244 -14.10 -0.26 2.19
N VAL A 245 -14.53 -1.36 2.78
CA VAL A 245 -15.61 -1.41 3.77
C VAL A 245 -15.21 -2.34 4.91
N VAL A 246 -15.66 -2.04 6.12
CA VAL A 246 -15.61 -3.01 7.24
C VAL A 246 -16.70 -4.04 6.98
N ALA A 247 -16.31 -5.30 6.76
CA ALA A 247 -17.25 -6.36 6.41
C ALA A 247 -17.95 -6.98 7.62
N ASP A 248 -17.22 -7.18 8.71
CA ASP A 248 -17.71 -7.72 9.98
C ASP A 248 -16.79 -7.18 11.09
N HIS A 249 -17.34 -6.93 12.27
CA HIS A 249 -16.60 -6.61 13.48
C HIS A 249 -17.32 -7.23 14.66
N ARG A 250 -16.55 -7.73 15.64
CA ARG A 250 -17.10 -8.35 16.84
C ARG A 250 -16.17 -8.12 17.99
N THR A 251 -16.75 -7.98 19.18
CA THR A 251 -16.02 -7.79 20.44
C THR A 251 -16.28 -8.96 21.36
N LEU A 252 -15.26 -9.37 22.09
CA LEU A 252 -15.33 -10.44 23.07
C LEU A 252 -14.60 -9.99 24.34
N GLU A 253 -15.27 -10.15 25.47
CA GLU A 253 -14.73 -9.79 26.79
C GLU A 253 -14.49 -11.05 27.63
N GLY A 254 -13.43 -11.02 28.43
CA GLY A 254 -13.02 -12.11 29.30
C GLY A 254 -11.92 -11.67 30.26
N GLU A 255 -11.63 -12.50 31.25
CA GLU A 255 -10.54 -12.25 32.21
C GLU A 255 -9.17 -12.36 31.52
N VAL A 256 -9.02 -13.39 30.69
CA VAL A 256 -7.85 -13.58 29.82
C VAL A 256 -8.33 -13.71 28.39
N VAL A 257 -7.88 -12.82 27.50
CA VAL A 257 -8.23 -12.84 26.08
C VAL A 257 -7.02 -13.23 25.25
N GLY A 258 -7.13 -14.34 24.53
CA GLY A 258 -6.13 -14.81 23.58
C GLY A 258 -6.56 -14.49 22.15
N SER A 259 -5.60 -14.13 21.30
CA SER A 259 -5.84 -13.95 19.86
C SER A 259 -4.74 -14.59 19.03
N TYR A 260 -5.12 -15.03 17.84
CA TYR A 260 -4.17 -15.55 16.86
C TYR A 260 -4.60 -15.18 15.44
N VAL A 261 -3.69 -14.58 14.68
CA VAL A 261 -3.84 -14.32 13.24
C VAL A 261 -2.92 -15.28 12.50
N HIS A 262 -3.47 -16.07 11.59
CA HIS A 262 -2.70 -17.03 10.81
C HIS A 262 -1.70 -16.31 9.89
N SER A 263 -0.58 -16.95 9.53
CA SER A 263 0.54 -16.32 8.79
C SER A 263 0.16 -15.73 7.43
N ASN A 264 -0.95 -16.20 6.86
CA ASN A 264 -1.54 -15.70 5.62
C ASN A 264 -2.36 -14.41 5.77
N GLN A 265 -2.57 -13.91 7.00
CA GLN A 265 -3.33 -12.70 7.34
C GLN A 265 -4.80 -12.71 6.88
N LYS A 266 -5.37 -13.88 6.57
CA LYS A 266 -6.76 -14.03 6.10
C LYS A 266 -7.71 -14.61 7.15
N ILE A 267 -7.16 -15.23 8.19
CA ILE A 267 -7.92 -15.95 9.21
C ILE A 267 -7.39 -15.52 10.57
N GLY A 268 -8.31 -15.20 11.48
CA GLY A 268 -7.99 -14.92 12.86
C GLY A 268 -9.03 -15.52 13.80
N ALA A 269 -8.63 -15.76 15.04
CA ALA A 269 -9.55 -16.15 16.10
C ALA A 269 -9.20 -15.43 17.40
N ILE A 270 -10.23 -15.23 18.21
CA ILE A 270 -10.13 -14.74 19.58
C ILE A 270 -10.86 -15.70 20.51
N VAL A 271 -10.36 -15.84 21.74
CA VAL A 271 -10.97 -16.64 22.79
C VAL A 271 -10.88 -15.89 24.11
N ALA A 272 -11.96 -15.93 24.88
CA ALA A 272 -12.03 -15.38 26.23
C ALA A 272 -12.09 -16.53 27.23
N LEU A 273 -11.16 -16.52 28.18
CA LEU A 273 -11.08 -17.46 29.28
C LEU A 273 -11.46 -16.78 30.61
N GLN A 274 -11.94 -17.60 31.53
CA GLN A 274 -12.02 -17.29 32.96
C GLN A 274 -11.04 -18.22 33.69
N GLY A 275 -10.01 -17.62 34.29
CA GLY A 275 -8.77 -18.31 34.70
C GLY A 275 -7.81 -18.60 33.54
N GLY A 276 -6.74 -19.34 33.83
CA GLY A 276 -5.69 -19.69 32.86
C GLY A 276 -4.66 -18.57 32.64
N ASP A 277 -3.85 -18.70 31.59
CA ASP A 277 -2.85 -17.70 31.20
C ASP A 277 -2.95 -17.32 29.70
N GLU A 278 -2.23 -16.26 29.32
CA GLU A 278 -2.25 -15.73 27.95
C GLU A 278 -1.69 -16.73 26.92
N GLU A 279 -0.76 -17.60 27.32
CA GLU A 279 -0.17 -18.61 26.44
C GLU A 279 -1.21 -19.67 26.07
N MET A 280 -1.93 -20.20 27.06
CA MET A 280 -3.06 -21.10 26.86
C MET A 280 -4.13 -20.45 25.97
N ALA A 281 -4.49 -19.20 26.24
CA ALA A 281 -5.50 -18.50 25.45
C ALA A 281 -5.05 -18.32 23.98
N ARG A 282 -3.79 -17.96 23.75
CA ARG A 282 -3.21 -17.85 22.40
C ARG A 282 -3.18 -19.20 21.68
N ASP A 283 -2.85 -20.27 22.39
CA ASP A 283 -2.79 -21.62 21.85
C ASP A 283 -4.16 -22.17 21.46
N ILE A 284 -5.17 -21.90 22.29
CA ILE A 284 -6.56 -22.22 21.98
C ILE A 284 -7.04 -21.38 20.78
N ALA A 285 -6.71 -20.07 20.71
CA ALA A 285 -7.02 -19.24 19.54
C ALA A 285 -6.39 -19.82 18.26
N MET A 286 -5.13 -20.27 18.32
CA MET A 286 -4.47 -20.94 17.20
C MET A 286 -5.20 -22.23 16.81
N HIS A 287 -5.59 -23.06 17.76
CA HIS A 287 -6.39 -24.25 17.51
C HIS A 287 -7.73 -23.92 16.83
N ILE A 288 -8.45 -22.90 17.30
CA ILE A 288 -9.71 -22.45 16.70
C ILE A 288 -9.51 -22.04 15.24
N THR A 289 -8.42 -21.32 14.92
CA THR A 289 -8.14 -20.96 13.52
C THR A 289 -7.98 -22.16 12.60
N ALA A 290 -7.37 -23.24 13.10
CA ALA A 290 -7.06 -24.46 12.36
C ALA A 290 -8.26 -25.42 12.26
N MET A 291 -8.92 -25.70 13.38
CA MET A 291 -9.94 -26.76 13.49
C MET A 291 -11.37 -26.29 13.23
N LYS A 292 -11.60 -24.97 13.13
CA LYS A 292 -12.89 -24.36 12.78
C LYS A 292 -14.09 -24.91 13.58
N PRO A 293 -14.01 -24.99 14.93
CA PRO A 293 -15.17 -25.38 15.73
C PRO A 293 -16.35 -24.44 15.47
N MET A 294 -17.56 -25.00 15.43
CA MET A 294 -18.79 -24.23 15.26
C MET A 294 -19.37 -23.75 16.59
N VAL A 295 -19.20 -24.56 17.65
CA VAL A 295 -19.79 -24.35 18.97
C VAL A 295 -18.80 -24.76 20.06
N LEU A 296 -19.11 -24.45 21.33
CA LEU A 296 -18.25 -24.79 22.44
C LEU A 296 -18.39 -26.28 22.80
N SER A 297 -19.63 -26.74 22.98
CA SER A 297 -19.96 -28.10 23.40
C SER A 297 -20.80 -28.87 22.35
N PRO A 298 -20.75 -30.22 22.33
CA PRO A 298 -21.50 -31.04 21.36
C PRO A 298 -23.02 -30.82 21.38
N ASP A 299 -23.55 -30.44 22.54
CA ASP A 299 -24.99 -30.24 22.77
C ASP A 299 -25.49 -28.91 22.18
N GLU A 300 -24.59 -27.95 21.93
CA GLU A 300 -24.90 -26.68 21.28
C GLU A 300 -25.04 -26.78 19.76
N VAL A 301 -24.71 -27.94 19.17
CA VAL A 301 -24.82 -28.13 17.72
C VAL A 301 -26.29 -28.16 17.31
N ASP A 302 -26.69 -27.16 16.52
CA ASP A 302 -28.04 -26.98 15.99
C ASP A 302 -28.58 -28.27 15.33
N GLY A 303 -29.72 -28.73 15.83
CA GLY A 303 -30.40 -29.92 15.31
C GLY A 303 -30.74 -29.83 13.83
N ALA A 304 -30.98 -28.63 13.29
CA ALA A 304 -31.24 -28.45 11.86
C ALA A 304 -30.01 -28.76 10.99
N LYS A 305 -28.79 -28.48 11.48
CA LYS A 305 -27.56 -28.87 10.78
C LYS A 305 -27.34 -30.38 10.84
N VAL A 306 -27.63 -30.97 11.99
CA VAL A 306 -27.51 -32.42 12.19
C VAL A 306 -28.49 -33.17 11.29
N GLU A 307 -29.73 -32.70 11.15
CA GLU A 307 -30.70 -33.32 10.24
C GLU A 307 -30.26 -33.28 8.78
N LYS A 308 -29.70 -32.15 8.32
CA LYS A 308 -29.17 -32.05 6.96
C LYS A 308 -28.04 -33.04 6.70
N GLU A 309 -27.11 -33.20 7.63
CA GLU A 309 -26.06 -34.20 7.52
C GLU A 309 -26.61 -35.64 7.63
N ARG A 310 -27.65 -35.83 8.45
CA ARG A 310 -28.37 -37.09 8.60
C ARG A 310 -28.98 -37.54 7.26
N GLU A 311 -29.61 -36.64 6.51
CA GLU A 311 -30.13 -36.93 5.16
C GLU A 311 -29.01 -37.39 4.22
N ILE A 312 -27.86 -36.69 4.23
CA ILE A 312 -26.70 -37.01 3.38
C ILE A 312 -26.16 -38.40 3.70
N TRP A 313 -25.95 -38.72 4.98
CA TRP A 313 -25.46 -40.04 5.39
C TRP A 313 -26.49 -41.14 5.10
N MET A 314 -27.78 -40.86 5.24
CA MET A 314 -28.84 -41.81 4.94
C MET A 314 -28.84 -42.18 3.44
N ASP A 315 -28.69 -41.20 2.56
CA ASP A 315 -28.60 -41.45 1.11
C ASP A 315 -27.30 -42.17 0.71
N GLN A 316 -26.21 -41.97 1.45
CA GLN A 316 -24.99 -42.76 1.30
C GLN A 316 -25.23 -44.23 1.70
N LEU A 317 -25.86 -44.47 2.85
CA LEU A 317 -26.06 -45.82 3.39
C LEU A 317 -27.14 -46.61 2.63
N LYS A 318 -28.16 -45.95 2.07
CA LYS A 318 -29.15 -46.60 1.19
C LYS A 318 -28.50 -47.24 -0.05
N LYS A 319 -27.44 -46.64 -0.59
CA LYS A 319 -26.68 -47.19 -1.73
C LYS A 319 -25.87 -48.44 -1.36
N GLU A 320 -25.58 -48.64 -0.08
CA GLU A 320 -24.80 -49.78 0.42
C GLU A 320 -25.65 -51.01 0.76
N GLY A 321 -26.99 -50.92 0.69
CA GLY A 321 -27.90 -52.06 0.84
C GLY A 321 -27.88 -52.73 2.22
N LYS A 322 -27.50 -52.00 3.28
CA LYS A 322 -27.38 -52.54 4.65
C LYS A 322 -28.75 -52.68 5.35
N PRO A 323 -28.91 -53.66 6.27
CA PRO A 323 -30.12 -53.78 7.11
C PRO A 323 -30.41 -52.52 7.95
N GLU A 324 -31.69 -52.15 8.09
CA GLU A 324 -32.13 -50.92 8.78
C GLU A 324 -31.58 -50.77 10.21
N ALA A 325 -31.51 -51.85 10.98
CA ALA A 325 -30.97 -51.83 12.34
C ALA A 325 -29.48 -51.46 12.38
N ILE A 326 -28.71 -51.85 11.36
CA ILE A 326 -27.28 -51.50 11.24
C ILE A 326 -27.15 -50.05 10.78
N VAL A 327 -28.03 -49.59 9.89
CA VAL A 327 -28.06 -48.20 9.44
C VAL A 327 -28.31 -47.26 10.62
N LEU A 328 -29.32 -47.51 11.46
CA LEU A 328 -29.61 -46.69 12.65
C LEU A 328 -28.39 -46.57 13.58
N LYS A 329 -27.72 -47.69 13.88
CA LYS A 329 -26.53 -47.70 14.74
C LYS A 329 -25.35 -46.94 14.12
N ILE A 330 -25.17 -46.99 12.80
CA ILE A 330 -24.15 -46.20 12.09
C ILE A 330 -24.49 -44.71 12.14
N MET A 331 -25.77 -44.35 12.01
CA MET A 331 -26.24 -42.97 12.04
C MET A 331 -26.00 -42.31 13.40
N GLU A 332 -26.33 -43.00 14.50
CA GLU A 332 -26.04 -42.52 15.86
C GLU A 332 -24.55 -42.23 16.06
N GLY A 333 -23.67 -43.14 15.58
CA GLY A 333 -22.23 -42.96 15.65
C GLY A 333 -21.73 -41.78 14.81
N LYS A 334 -22.27 -41.59 13.60
CA LYS A 334 -21.94 -40.46 12.72
C LYS A 334 -22.40 -39.12 13.30
N GLU A 335 -23.60 -39.08 13.86
CA GLU A 335 -24.11 -37.88 14.54
C GLU A 335 -23.24 -37.52 15.73
N LYS A 336 -22.94 -38.48 16.61
CA LYS A 336 -22.07 -38.24 17.76
C LYS A 336 -20.72 -37.67 17.32
N LYS A 337 -20.09 -38.32 16.32
CA LYS A 337 -18.81 -37.88 15.77
C LYS A 337 -18.89 -36.47 15.17
N PHE A 338 -19.94 -36.18 14.41
CA PHE A 338 -20.15 -34.84 13.84
C PHE A 338 -20.27 -33.77 14.92
N ARG A 339 -21.01 -34.05 16.01
CA ARG A 339 -21.14 -33.11 17.12
C ARG A 339 -19.80 -32.88 17.83
N GLU A 340 -19.03 -33.94 18.06
CA GLU A 340 -17.70 -33.87 18.68
C GLU A 340 -16.69 -33.13 17.79
N GLU A 341 -16.69 -33.37 16.47
CA GLU A 341 -15.80 -32.70 15.51
C GLU A 341 -16.10 -31.20 15.36
N ASN A 342 -17.34 -30.76 15.61
CA ASN A 342 -17.75 -29.37 15.51
C ASN A 342 -17.76 -28.62 16.86
N ALA A 343 -17.49 -29.31 17.97
CA ALA A 343 -17.46 -28.73 19.31
C ALA A 343 -16.02 -28.56 19.80
N LEU A 344 -15.64 -27.32 20.09
CA LEU A 344 -14.27 -26.97 20.49
C LEU A 344 -13.74 -27.85 21.64
N LEU A 345 -14.55 -28.09 22.68
CA LEU A 345 -14.13 -28.84 23.87
C LEU A 345 -13.71 -30.28 23.57
N LYS A 346 -14.34 -30.94 22.58
CA LYS A 346 -14.07 -32.34 22.24
C LYS A 346 -13.01 -32.52 21.15
N GLN A 347 -12.57 -31.44 20.51
CA GLN A 347 -11.54 -31.50 19.48
C GLN A 347 -10.16 -31.88 20.08
N PRO A 348 -9.39 -32.76 19.41
CA PRO A 348 -7.99 -33.01 19.76
C PRO A 348 -7.14 -31.75 19.57
N PHE A 349 -6.32 -31.40 20.56
CA PHE A 349 -5.54 -30.17 20.52
C PHE A 349 -4.46 -30.21 19.42
N VAL A 350 -4.33 -29.14 18.64
CA VAL A 350 -3.48 -29.13 17.42
C VAL A 350 -2.00 -29.29 17.75
N LYS A 351 -1.52 -28.76 18.88
CA LYS A 351 -0.12 -28.96 19.31
C LYS A 351 0.11 -30.29 20.01
N ASN A 352 -0.93 -30.89 20.59
CA ASN A 352 -0.85 -32.17 21.27
C ASN A 352 -2.15 -32.97 21.07
N PRO A 353 -2.25 -33.77 20.00
CA PRO A 353 -3.46 -34.52 19.66
C PRO A 353 -3.84 -35.61 20.67
N ASP A 354 -2.97 -35.96 21.61
CA ASP A 354 -3.23 -36.97 22.65
C ASP A 354 -4.19 -36.46 23.73
N GLN A 355 -4.47 -35.14 23.76
CA GLN A 355 -5.44 -34.55 24.67
C GLN A 355 -6.46 -33.67 23.93
N THR A 356 -7.68 -33.60 24.46
CA THR A 356 -8.71 -32.68 23.97
C THR A 356 -8.54 -31.27 24.56
N ILE A 357 -9.22 -30.28 23.98
CA ILE A 357 -9.26 -28.92 24.56
C ILE A 357 -9.86 -28.94 25.97
N GLU A 358 -10.90 -29.74 26.21
CA GLU A 358 -11.48 -29.92 27.54
C GLU A 358 -10.45 -30.42 28.57
N GLN A 359 -9.58 -31.35 28.17
CA GLN A 359 -8.51 -31.85 29.03
C GLN A 359 -7.42 -30.80 29.26
N LEU A 360 -7.07 -30.02 28.22
CA LEU A 360 -6.11 -28.92 28.31
C LEU A 360 -6.55 -27.83 29.31
N LEU A 361 -7.85 -27.51 29.32
CA LEU A 361 -8.40 -26.45 30.17
C LEU A 361 -8.24 -26.74 31.67
N ASN A 362 -8.27 -28.00 32.11
CA ASN A 362 -8.00 -28.41 33.49
C ASN A 362 -8.67 -27.52 34.58
N GLY A 363 -9.95 -27.18 34.39
CA GLY A 363 -10.73 -26.33 35.30
C GLY A 363 -10.85 -24.85 34.89
N VAL A 364 -10.13 -24.42 33.85
CA VAL A 364 -10.33 -23.12 33.17
C VAL A 364 -11.61 -23.16 32.33
N GLN A 365 -12.36 -22.06 32.28
CA GLN A 365 -13.60 -21.98 31.50
C GLN A 365 -13.42 -21.08 30.28
N ILE A 366 -13.95 -21.51 29.13
CA ILE A 366 -14.08 -20.66 27.94
C ILE A 366 -15.40 -19.87 28.06
N LYS A 367 -15.32 -18.55 28.10
CA LYS A 367 -16.50 -17.66 28.09
C LYS A 367 -17.09 -17.47 26.70
N GLY A 368 -16.24 -17.52 25.69
CA GLY A 368 -16.64 -17.43 24.30
C GLY A 368 -15.43 -17.48 23.39
N PHE A 369 -15.68 -17.72 22.11
CA PHE A 369 -14.67 -17.60 21.07
C PHE A 369 -15.30 -17.11 19.79
N MET A 370 -14.48 -16.52 18.93
CA MET A 370 -14.89 -16.10 17.60
C MET A 370 -13.78 -16.40 16.60
N ARG A 371 -14.17 -16.76 15.38
CA ARG A 371 -13.27 -16.96 14.26
C ARG A 371 -13.75 -16.11 13.09
N LEU A 372 -12.84 -15.33 12.51
CA LEU A 372 -13.08 -14.53 11.31
C LEU A 372 -12.19 -15.01 10.17
N GLY A 373 -12.73 -14.98 8.95
CA GLY A 373 -12.09 -15.49 7.73
C GLY A 373 -12.62 -16.86 7.31
N ASN A 374 -12.67 -17.12 5.99
CA ASN A 374 -13.18 -18.36 5.42
C ASN A 374 -12.23 -19.55 5.65
#